data_AF-A0AAU5K9Z1-F1
#
_entry.id   AF-A0AAU5K9Z1-F1
#
_cell.length_a   1.000
_cell.length_b   1.000
_cell.length_c   1.000
_cell.angle_alpha   90.00
_cell.angle_beta   90.00
_cell.angle_gamma   90.00
#
_symmetry.space_group_name_H-M   'P 1'
#
loop_
_entity.id
_entity.type
_entity.pdbx_description
1 polymer ?
#
loop_
_entity_poly.entity_id
_entity_poly.type
_entity_poly.pdbx_seq_one_letter_code
_entity_poly.pdbx_strand_id
1 'polypeptide(L)'
;MGVTVLAVQAKRTKNVVSPETVRALYATDDDTDAVRGVLVTTSWFGKASYDWVQRNGRKLDLIDGWNLKALLLGHLGLDVLSGLPKAPQGWQPTDIT
;
A
#
# COMPACT_ATOMS: atom_id res chain seq x y z
N MET A 1 -26.25 5.49 17.12
CA MET A 1 -25.50 4.44 16.40
C MET A 1 -24.33 5.13 15.73
N GLY A 2 -23.08 4.86 16.14
CA GLY A 2 -21.91 5.46 15.50
C GLY A 2 -21.66 4.83 14.12
N VAL A 3 -21.15 5.61 13.18
CA VAL A 3 -20.70 5.11 11.87
C VAL A 3 -19.22 4.81 11.97
N THR A 4 -18.81 3.62 11.53
CA THR A 4 -17.40 3.27 11.39
C THR A 4 -16.99 3.51 9.95
N VAL A 5 -15.99 4.38 9.74
CA VAL A 5 -15.46 4.68 8.41
C VAL A 5 -14.15 3.92 8.19
N LEU A 6 -14.06 3.25 7.04
CA LEU A 6 -12.84 2.63 6.53
C LEU A 6 -12.54 3.24 5.17
N ALA A 7 -11.32 3.71 4.99
CA ALA A 7 -10.88 4.27 3.72
C ALA A 7 -10.06 3.24 2.96
N VAL A 8 -10.38 3.05 1.67
CA VAL A 8 -9.63 2.15 0.80
C VAL A 8 -9.30 2.87 -0.48
N GLN A 9 -8.01 2.91 -0.82
CA GLN A 9 -7.53 3.44 -2.08
C GLN A 9 -6.79 2.34 -2.84
N ALA A 10 -7.10 2.19 -4.13
CA ALA A 10 -6.41 1.27 -5.01
C ALA A 10 -5.69 2.03 -6.13
N LYS A 11 -4.41 1.75 -6.35
CA LYS A 11 -3.62 2.29 -7.45
C LYS A 11 -3.10 1.18 -8.35
N ARG A 12 -3.53 1.18 -9.61
CA ARG A 12 -2.89 0.37 -10.66
C ARG A 12 -1.76 1.18 -11.29
N THR A 13 -0.52 0.77 -11.03
CA THR A 13 0.67 1.42 -11.58
C THR A 13 1.77 0.39 -11.81
N LYS A 14 2.75 0.77 -12.64
CA LYS A 14 4.01 0.03 -12.84
C LYS A 14 5.18 0.68 -12.10
N ASN A 15 4.99 1.90 -11.61
CA ASN A 15 6.02 2.70 -10.94
C ASN A 15 5.90 2.54 -9.42
N VAL A 16 6.98 2.83 -8.70
CA VAL A 16 6.94 2.92 -7.23
C VAL A 16 5.93 3.98 -6.81
N VAL A 17 5.06 3.65 -5.86
CA VAL A 17 4.10 4.61 -5.30
C VAL A 17 4.85 5.59 -4.41
N SER A 18 4.68 6.88 -4.70
CA SER A 18 5.38 7.95 -4.01
C SER A 18 4.88 8.13 -2.56
N PRO A 19 5.77 8.54 -1.63
CA PRO A 19 5.38 8.82 -0.24
C PRO A 19 4.32 9.93 -0.10
N GLU A 20 4.20 10.85 -1.07
CA GLU A 20 3.12 11.84 -1.10
C GLU A 20 1.72 11.19 -1.22
N THR A 21 1.60 10.09 -1.97
CA THR A 21 0.32 9.38 -2.13
C THR A 21 -0.12 8.79 -0.79
N VAL A 22 0.84 8.20 -0.07
CA VAL A 22 0.61 7.61 1.27
C VAL A 22 0.15 8.68 2.25
N ARG A 23 0.82 9.85 2.25
CA ARG A 23 0.45 10.98 3.11
C ARG A 23 -0.90 11.59 2.76
N ALA A 24 -1.23 11.66 1.46
CA ALA A 24 -2.51 12.17 1.00
C ALA A 24 -3.68 11.30 1.47
N LEU A 25 -3.53 9.96 1.41
CA LEU A 25 -4.53 9.06 1.98
C LEU A 25 -4.65 9.25 3.49
N TYR A 26 -3.53 9.28 4.21
CA TYR A 26 -3.57 9.51 5.66
C TYR A 26 -4.26 10.83 6.04
N ALA A 27 -4.01 11.91 5.30
CA ALA A 27 -4.68 13.19 5.50
C ALA A 27 -6.20 13.08 5.26
N THR A 28 -6.61 12.27 4.26
CA THR A 28 -8.02 11.97 4.00
C THR A 28 -8.64 11.15 5.14
N ASP A 29 -7.93 10.15 5.64
CA ASP A 29 -8.35 9.33 6.78
C ASP A 29 -8.47 10.15 8.07
N ASP A 30 -7.67 11.21 8.19
CA ASP A 30 -7.72 12.13 9.32
C ASP A 30 -8.90 13.09 9.23
N ASP A 31 -9.11 13.68 8.06
CA ASP A 31 -10.24 14.59 7.78
C ASP A 31 -11.60 13.88 7.91
N THR A 32 -11.66 12.60 7.52
CA THR A 32 -12.89 11.79 7.56
C THR A 32 -13.11 11.01 8.85
N ASP A 33 -12.21 11.13 9.84
CA ASP A 33 -12.17 10.30 11.06
C ASP A 33 -12.29 8.80 10.75
N ALA A 34 -11.56 8.36 9.72
CA ALA A 34 -11.49 6.95 9.36
C ALA A 34 -10.73 6.18 10.44
N VAL A 35 -11.33 5.07 10.89
CA VAL A 35 -10.73 4.18 11.90
C VAL A 35 -9.49 3.49 11.34
N ARG A 36 -9.49 3.20 10.03
CA ARG A 36 -8.37 2.59 9.32
C ARG A 36 -8.41 2.94 7.84
N GLY A 37 -7.25 3.21 7.28
CA GLY A 37 -7.00 3.34 5.84
C GLY A 37 -6.23 2.16 5.29
N VAL A 38 -6.50 1.81 4.03
CA VAL A 38 -5.74 0.80 3.29
C VAL A 38 -5.37 1.35 1.92
N LEU A 39 -4.08 1.40 1.61
CA LEU A 39 -3.57 1.72 0.29
C LEU A 39 -3.09 0.45 -0.41
N VAL A 40 -3.78 0.08 -1.49
CA VAL A 40 -3.48 -1.09 -2.31
C VAL A 40 -2.81 -0.64 -3.61
N THR A 41 -1.77 -1.34 -4.04
CA THR A 41 -1.14 -1.10 -5.34
C THR A 41 -0.80 -2.40 -6.08
N THR A 42 -0.84 -2.37 -7.41
CA THR A 42 -0.31 -3.45 -8.25
C THR A 42 1.22 -3.40 -8.39
N SER A 43 1.87 -2.42 -7.77
CA SER A 43 3.31 -2.13 -7.80
C SER A 43 3.93 -2.23 -6.41
N TRP A 44 4.93 -1.40 -6.09
CA TRP A 44 5.63 -1.34 -4.81
C TRP A 44 5.45 0.00 -4.11
N PHE A 45 5.71 0.01 -2.80
CA PHE A 45 6.03 1.22 -2.06
C PHE A 45 7.54 1.32 -1.86
N GLY A 46 8.07 2.54 -1.84
CA GLY A 46 9.48 2.77 -1.48
C GLY A 46 9.70 2.71 0.03
N LYS A 47 10.94 2.48 0.46
CA LYS A 47 11.34 2.47 1.88
C LYS A 47 10.84 3.68 2.68
N ALA A 48 10.90 4.87 2.09
CA ALA A 48 10.41 6.10 2.72
C ALA A 48 8.90 6.06 3.05
N SER A 49 8.09 5.32 2.29
CA SER A 49 6.67 5.12 2.57
C SER A 49 6.48 4.22 3.79
N TYR A 50 7.18 3.08 3.85
CA TYR A 50 7.13 2.17 4.98
C TYR A 50 7.66 2.82 6.26
N ASP A 51 8.83 3.46 6.21
CA ASP A 51 9.42 4.21 7.33
C ASP A 51 8.45 5.28 7.86
N TRP A 52 7.74 5.96 6.97
CA TRP A 52 6.77 6.98 7.35
C TRP A 52 5.53 6.39 8.02
N VAL A 53 4.98 5.29 7.48
CA VAL A 53 3.83 4.59 8.07
C VAL A 53 4.17 4.04 9.46
N GLN A 54 5.35 3.45 9.64
CA GLN A 54 5.82 2.97 10.95
C GLN A 54 5.87 4.08 12.01
N ARG A 55 6.25 5.31 11.62
CA ARG A 55 6.39 6.44 12.55
C ARG A 55 5.10 7.20 12.81
N ASN A 56 4.26 7.36 11.77
CA ASN A 56 3.13 8.30 11.79
C ASN A 56 1.80 7.66 11.37
N GLY A 57 1.83 6.60 10.57
CA GLY A 57 0.67 6.01 9.92
C GLY A 57 0.04 4.86 10.69
N ARG A 58 -0.08 4.95 12.03
CA ARG A 58 -0.60 3.85 12.88
C ARG A 58 -1.95 3.25 12.46
N LYS A 59 -2.74 4.01 11.69
CA LYS A 59 -4.06 3.63 11.16
C LYS A 59 -4.05 3.28 9.66
N LEU A 60 -2.89 3.25 9.02
CA LEU A 60 -2.76 3.06 7.56
C LEU A 60 -1.98 1.78 7.22
N ASP A 61 -2.62 0.88 6.48
CA ASP A 61 -2.00 -0.34 5.96
C ASP A 61 -1.59 -0.16 4.49
N LEU A 62 -0.43 -0.73 4.13
CA LEU A 62 0.09 -0.74 2.77
C LEU A 62 0.05 -2.17 2.21
N ILE A 63 -0.66 -2.36 1.09
CA ILE A 63 -0.74 -3.63 0.37
C ILE A 63 -0.10 -3.44 -1.00
N ASP A 64 1.12 -3.96 -1.16
CA ASP A 64 1.85 -3.94 -2.43
C ASP A 64 1.47 -5.12 -3.34
N GLY A 65 2.10 -5.19 -4.51
CA GLY A 65 1.78 -6.18 -5.53
C GLY A 65 2.02 -7.63 -5.10
N TRP A 66 3.00 -7.90 -4.23
CA TRP A 66 3.24 -9.25 -3.70
C TRP A 66 2.15 -9.62 -2.69
N ASN A 67 1.87 -8.72 -1.74
CA ASN A 67 0.82 -8.91 -0.75
C ASN A 67 -0.55 -9.06 -1.41
N LEU A 68 -0.84 -8.24 -2.43
CA LEU A 68 -2.06 -8.33 -3.22
C LEU A 68 -2.17 -9.68 -3.95
N LYS A 69 -1.09 -10.16 -4.57
CA LYS A 69 -1.07 -11.50 -5.19
C LYS A 69 -1.39 -12.59 -4.17
N ALA A 70 -0.75 -12.56 -2.99
CA ALA A 70 -0.99 -13.53 -1.94
C ALA A 70 -2.46 -13.51 -1.45
N LEU A 71 -3.04 -12.32 -1.28
CA LEU A 71 -4.43 -12.15 -0.89
C LEU A 71 -5.40 -12.70 -1.95
N LEU A 72 -5.15 -12.41 -3.24
CA LEU A 72 -5.96 -12.90 -4.36
C LEU A 72 -5.93 -14.43 -4.46
N LEU A 73 -4.76 -15.04 -4.28
CA LEU A 73 -4.63 -16.49 -4.28
C LEU A 73 -5.36 -17.09 -3.06
N GLY A 74 -5.12 -16.56 -1.86
CA GLY A 74 -5.65 -17.13 -0.62
C GLY A 74 -7.16 -17.00 -0.45
N HIS A 75 -7.77 -15.94 -0.99
CA HIS A 75 -9.20 -15.66 -0.79
C HIS A 75 -10.07 -15.94 -2.01
N LEU A 76 -9.50 -15.87 -3.22
CA LEU A 76 -10.26 -16.00 -4.47
C LEU A 76 -9.76 -17.13 -5.36
N GLY A 77 -8.66 -17.82 -5.00
CA GLY A 77 -8.06 -18.85 -5.84
C GLY A 77 -7.47 -18.32 -7.15
N LEU A 78 -7.19 -17.01 -7.22
CA LEU A 78 -6.67 -16.36 -8.43
C LEU A 78 -5.14 -16.28 -8.37
N ASP A 79 -4.45 -17.13 -9.15
CA ASP A 79 -3.02 -16.97 -9.38
C ASP A 79 -2.76 -15.92 -10.47
N VAL A 80 -2.45 -14.71 -10.03
CA VAL A 80 -2.22 -13.57 -10.92
C VAL A 80 -0.73 -13.37 -11.20
N LEU A 81 -0.43 -13.00 -12.45
CA LEU A 81 0.85 -12.44 -12.81
C LEU A 81 0.87 -10.97 -12.41
N SER A 82 1.56 -10.66 -11.33
CA SER A 82 1.89 -9.29 -11.03
C SER A 82 2.92 -8.84 -12.08
N GLY A 83 2.51 -7.96 -13.00
CA GLY A 83 3.34 -7.42 -14.09
C GLY A 83 4.43 -6.45 -13.61
N LEU A 84 5.06 -6.81 -12.51
CA LEU A 84 6.13 -6.11 -11.85
C LEU A 84 7.38 -6.29 -12.72
N PRO A 85 7.81 -5.25 -13.46
CA PRO A 85 9.15 -5.31 -14.02
C PRO A 85 10.09 -5.50 -12.83
N LYS A 86 11.07 -6.38 -13.00
CA LYS A 86 12.27 -6.58 -12.17
C LYS A 86 12.44 -5.51 -11.09
N ALA A 87 12.68 -5.91 -9.83
CA ALA A 87 12.92 -5.00 -8.70
C ALA A 87 13.73 -3.76 -9.16
N PRO A 88 13.34 -2.54 -8.75
CA PRO A 88 13.84 -1.30 -9.36
C PRO A 88 15.36 -1.36 -9.55
N GLN A 89 15.84 -1.12 -10.77
CA GLN A 89 17.27 -1.25 -11.08
C GLN A 89 18.08 -0.28 -10.20
N GLY A 90 18.88 -0.82 -9.28
CA GLY A 90 19.63 -0.05 -8.29
C GLY A 90 19.15 -0.18 -6.85
N TRP A 91 18.05 -0.90 -6.58
CA TRP A 91 17.69 -1.29 -5.21
C TRP A 91 18.55 -2.47 -4.76
N GLN A 92 19.21 -2.30 -3.62
CA GLN A 92 19.83 -3.42 -2.91
C GLN A 92 18.76 -4.20 -2.15
N PRO A 93 18.94 -5.49 -1.87
CA PRO A 93 18.01 -6.27 -1.04
C PRO A 93 17.67 -5.60 0.31
N THR A 94 18.57 -4.77 0.83
CA THR A 94 18.41 -3.98 2.06
C THR A 94 17.45 -2.79 1.93
N ASP A 95 17.14 -2.34 0.71
CA ASP A 95 16.13 -1.29 0.46
C ASP A 95 14.69 -1.84 0.47
N ILE A 96 14.60 -3.18 0.48
CA ILE A 96 13.37 -3.98 0.59
C ILE A 96 13.22 -4.52 2.03
N THR A 97 14.15 -4.22 2.95
CA THR A 97 14.12 -4.62 4.37
C THR A 97 13.90 -3.43 5.28
#